data_AF-A0A7C2W1Z9-F1
#
_entry.id   AF-A0A7C2W1Z9-F1
#
_cell.length_a   1.000
_cell.length_b   1.000
_cell.length_c   1.000
_cell.angle_alpha   90.00
_cell.angle_beta   90.00
_cell.angle_gamma   90.00
#
_symmetry.space_group_name_H-M   'P 1'
#
loop_
_entity.id
_entity.type
_entity.pdbx_description
1 polymer ?
#
loop_
_entity_poly.entity_id
_entity_poly.type
_entity_poly.pdbx_seq_one_letter_code
_entity_poly.pdbx_strand_id
1 'polypeptide(L)'
;MHPAWSPERALSRAGGHVPPAGPHGWTVLLTVAVLFLSGALVLWQVTAPSTAQRLVRAAVAATVDPRGYVADRGEELRRLAADGTVVRPPGFAIPVALQAAEVAGASDAELAGLLLTRATDAVLVEGPRAFDPEGQATYSRFSRAGLLAWFIDVLRNERLHRWSGVAALALAVLAAALGAAVASRAAPGRRLALLGWAFVVGSTPGLVFFGAIAFWLERAGHDPFTELVAGIAAEVFAIGRNDCAAILAGGAVLIAANRGLAWLAARSAERAPEPDPTEGTEWASEADAGWEGDVLNES
;
A
#
# COMPACT_ATOMS: atom_id res chain seq x y z
N MET A 1 -15.98 57.85 -25.09
CA MET A 1 -14.51 57.70 -25.06
C MET A 1 -14.18 56.28 -24.63
N HIS A 2 -13.80 55.42 -25.58
CA HIS A 2 -13.36 54.04 -25.28
C HIS A 2 -11.89 54.06 -24.82
N PRO A 3 -11.54 53.42 -23.69
CA PRO A 3 -10.15 53.32 -23.29
C PRO A 3 -9.39 52.49 -24.33
N ALA A 4 -8.33 53.08 -24.88
CA ALA A 4 -7.46 52.44 -25.85
C ALA A 4 -6.85 51.16 -25.26
N TRP A 5 -7.08 50.04 -25.94
CA TRP A 5 -6.53 48.75 -25.59
C TRP A 5 -5.03 48.76 -25.88
N SER A 6 -4.18 48.79 -24.83
CA SER A 6 -2.73 48.73 -25.02
C SER A 6 -2.25 47.27 -24.96
N PRO A 7 -1.62 46.74 -26.03
CA PRO A 7 -1.17 45.36 -26.10
C PRO A 7 -0.07 45.03 -25.08
N GLU A 8 0.61 46.03 -24.52
CA GLU A 8 1.61 45.86 -23.46
C GLU A 8 1.02 45.34 -22.13
N ARG A 9 -0.26 45.63 -21.84
CA ARG A 9 -0.95 45.08 -20.66
C ARG A 9 -1.37 43.62 -20.83
N ALA A 10 -1.49 43.15 -22.07
CA ALA A 10 -1.81 41.75 -22.35
C ALA A 10 -0.58 40.85 -22.19
N LEU A 11 0.60 41.32 -22.61
CA LEU A 11 1.86 40.58 -22.50
C LEU A 11 2.38 40.49 -21.06
N SER A 12 2.16 41.51 -20.23
CA SER A 12 2.50 41.47 -18.80
C SER A 12 1.64 40.51 -17.97
N ARG A 13 0.46 40.08 -18.48
CA ARG A 13 -0.32 38.96 -17.92
C ARG A 13 0.12 37.58 -18.42
N ALA A 14 0.82 37.51 -19.55
CA ALA A 14 1.32 36.26 -20.12
C ALA A 14 2.67 35.82 -19.53
N GLY A 15 3.36 36.71 -18.79
CA GLY A 15 4.46 36.36 -17.89
C GLY A 15 3.93 35.61 -16.67
N GLY A 16 3.40 34.40 -16.89
CA GLY A 16 2.75 33.56 -15.89
C GLY A 16 3.69 33.18 -14.76
N HIS A 17 3.79 34.04 -13.74
CA HIS A 17 4.12 33.58 -12.41
C HIS A 17 3.00 32.65 -11.99
N VAL A 18 3.25 31.33 -12.10
CA VAL A 18 2.42 30.34 -11.43
C VAL A 18 2.37 30.77 -9.97
N PRO A 19 1.22 31.20 -9.43
CA PRO A 19 1.14 31.61 -8.05
C PRO A 19 1.68 30.45 -7.20
N PRO A 20 2.55 30.72 -6.20
CA PRO A 20 3.09 29.66 -5.38
C PRO A 20 1.94 28.79 -4.89
N ALA A 21 2.04 27.48 -5.10
CA ALA A 21 0.98 26.54 -4.80
C ALA A 21 0.46 26.85 -3.38
N GLY A 22 -0.79 27.30 -3.31
CA GLY A 22 -1.43 27.56 -2.02
C GLY A 22 -1.38 26.29 -1.17
N PRO A 23 -1.71 26.37 0.13
CA PRO A 23 -1.68 25.20 1.03
C PRO A 23 -2.44 23.97 0.49
N HIS A 24 -3.42 24.20 -0.41
CA HIS A 24 -4.13 23.17 -1.16
C HIS A 24 -3.25 22.37 -2.14
N GLY A 25 -2.32 23.00 -2.87
CA GLY A 25 -1.47 22.29 -3.83
C GLY A 25 -0.54 21.28 -3.17
N TRP A 26 0.06 21.64 -2.02
CA TRP A 26 0.87 20.70 -1.23
C TRP A 26 0.05 19.53 -0.67
N THR A 27 -1.20 19.78 -0.30
CA THR A 27 -2.12 18.74 0.18
C THR A 27 -2.47 17.75 -0.94
N VAL A 28 -2.69 18.24 -2.16
CA VAL A 28 -2.93 17.40 -3.34
C VAL A 28 -1.70 16.54 -3.65
N LEU A 29 -0.49 17.12 -3.65
CA LEU A 29 0.74 16.37 -3.85
C LEU A 29 0.95 15.29 -2.79
N LEU A 30 0.68 15.61 -1.52
CA LEU A 30 0.72 14.63 -0.43
C LEU A 30 -0.30 13.50 -0.65
N THR A 31 -1.52 13.83 -1.07
CA THR A 31 -2.58 12.85 -1.37
C THR A 31 -2.13 11.86 -2.44
N VAL A 32 -1.55 12.37 -3.53
CA VAL A 32 -1.01 11.55 -4.63
C VAL A 32 0.17 10.71 -4.16
N ALA A 33 1.07 11.27 -3.35
CA ALA A 33 2.19 10.53 -2.77
C ALA A 33 1.72 9.37 -1.87
N VAL A 34 0.69 9.59 -1.03
CA VAL A 34 0.09 8.54 -0.19
C VAL A 34 -0.56 7.43 -1.02
N LEU A 35 -1.23 7.78 -2.13
CA LEU A 35 -1.80 6.78 -3.04
C LEU A 35 -0.71 5.86 -3.61
N PHE A 36 0.36 6.45 -4.16
CA PHE A 36 1.47 5.67 -4.71
C PHE A 36 2.23 4.89 -3.63
N LEU A 37 2.41 5.48 -2.45
CA LEU A 37 3.01 4.80 -1.30
C LEU A 37 2.21 3.55 -0.93
N SER A 38 0.88 3.66 -0.89
CA SER A 38 0.00 2.52 -0.61
C SER A 38 0.22 1.41 -1.63
N GLY A 39 0.19 1.72 -2.93
CA GLY A 39 0.46 0.73 -3.98
C GLY A 39 1.84 0.06 -3.88
N ALA A 40 2.88 0.84 -3.56
CA ALA A 40 4.24 0.33 -3.39
C ALA A 40 4.36 -0.60 -2.17
N LEU A 41 3.72 -0.26 -1.05
CA LEU A 41 3.67 -1.10 0.15
C LEU A 41 2.98 -2.43 -0.12
N VAL A 42 1.82 -2.41 -0.77
CA VAL A 42 1.11 -3.65 -1.12
C VAL A 42 1.98 -4.55 -1.99
N LEU A 43 2.60 -4.00 -3.02
CA LEU A 43 3.47 -4.78 -3.90
C LEU A 43 4.67 -5.35 -3.12
N TRP A 44 5.28 -4.56 -2.24
CA TRP A 44 6.40 -5.00 -1.41
C TRP A 44 6.01 -6.12 -0.43
N GLN A 45 4.83 -6.04 0.20
CA GLN A 45 4.33 -7.07 1.12
C GLN A 45 3.90 -8.35 0.41
N VAL A 46 3.23 -8.24 -0.75
CA VAL A 46 2.77 -9.40 -1.54
C VAL A 46 3.97 -10.17 -2.10
N THR A 47 5.02 -9.46 -2.51
CA THR A 47 6.28 -10.06 -3.01
C THR A 47 7.24 -10.49 -1.90
N ALA A 48 6.88 -10.34 -0.62
CA ALA A 48 7.72 -10.82 0.47
C ALA A 48 7.86 -12.35 0.40
N PRO A 49 9.06 -12.93 0.62
CA PRO A 49 9.31 -14.36 0.41
C PRO A 49 8.34 -15.29 1.14
N SER A 50 7.99 -14.98 2.40
CA SER A 50 7.05 -15.77 3.19
C SER A 50 5.61 -15.71 2.66
N THR A 51 5.19 -14.54 2.16
CA THR A 51 3.87 -14.35 1.53
C THR A 51 3.83 -15.04 0.18
N ALA A 52 4.82 -14.82 -0.68
CA ALA A 52 4.95 -15.46 -1.97
C ALA A 52 4.94 -16.99 -1.85
N GLN A 53 5.73 -17.57 -0.94
CA GLN A 53 5.76 -19.02 -0.71
C GLN A 53 4.41 -19.55 -0.23
N ARG A 54 3.73 -18.85 0.69
CA ARG A 54 2.41 -19.25 1.17
C ARG A 54 1.37 -19.26 0.04
N LEU A 55 1.34 -18.21 -0.77
CA LEU A 55 0.40 -18.07 -1.90
C LEU A 55 0.67 -19.11 -2.99
N VAL A 56 1.93 -19.32 -3.37
CA VAL A 56 2.31 -20.33 -4.36
C VAL A 56 2.00 -21.73 -3.84
N ARG A 57 2.29 -22.04 -2.57
CA ARG A 57 1.96 -23.33 -1.96
C ARG A 57 0.46 -23.60 -2.01
N ALA A 58 -0.36 -22.61 -1.67
CA ALA A 58 -1.81 -22.74 -1.76
C ALA A 58 -2.26 -22.98 -3.21
N ALA A 59 -1.69 -22.27 -4.18
CA ALA A 59 -2.02 -22.43 -5.60
C ALA A 59 -1.63 -23.81 -6.15
N VAL A 60 -0.46 -24.33 -5.76
CA VAL A 60 0.00 -25.67 -6.14
C VAL A 60 -0.90 -26.74 -5.52
N ALA A 61 -1.25 -26.61 -4.24
CA ALA A 61 -2.17 -27.52 -3.57
C ALA A 61 -3.52 -27.59 -4.27
N ALA A 62 -4.03 -26.45 -4.74
CA ALA A 62 -5.28 -26.35 -5.49
C ALA A 62 -5.25 -27.07 -6.84
N THR A 63 -4.08 -27.08 -7.48
CA THR A 63 -3.94 -27.49 -8.88
C THR A 63 -3.58 -28.96 -9.02
N VAL A 64 -2.80 -29.51 -8.08
CA VAL A 64 -2.14 -30.82 -8.26
C VAL A 64 -2.74 -31.93 -7.37
N ASP A 65 -3.61 -31.59 -6.42
CA ASP A 65 -4.18 -32.50 -5.40
C ASP A 65 -3.22 -33.61 -4.92
N PRO A 66 -2.16 -33.25 -4.15
CA PRO A 66 -1.19 -34.23 -3.67
C PRO A 66 -1.79 -35.34 -2.80
N ARG A 67 -2.94 -35.07 -2.15
CA ARG A 67 -3.59 -36.04 -1.27
C ARG A 67 -4.32 -37.10 -2.07
N GLY A 68 -5.08 -36.71 -3.09
CA GLY A 68 -5.69 -37.65 -4.03
C GLY A 68 -4.64 -38.52 -4.71
N TYR A 69 -3.55 -37.91 -5.18
CA TYR A 69 -2.45 -38.66 -5.80
C TYR A 69 -1.83 -39.70 -4.86
N VAL A 70 -1.55 -39.35 -3.60
CA VAL A 70 -0.97 -40.30 -2.63
C VAL A 70 -1.96 -41.38 -2.21
N ALA A 71 -3.25 -41.06 -2.10
CA ALA A 71 -4.28 -42.06 -1.81
C ALA A 71 -4.32 -43.14 -2.92
N ASP A 72 -4.13 -42.74 -4.17
CA ASP A 72 -4.16 -43.66 -5.31
C ASP A 72 -2.83 -44.39 -5.55
N ARG A 73 -1.69 -43.71 -5.32
CA ARG A 73 -0.35 -44.14 -5.78
C ARG A 73 0.69 -44.27 -4.67
N GLY A 74 0.34 -44.02 -3.41
CA GLY A 74 1.30 -43.97 -2.29
C GLY A 74 2.08 -45.28 -2.09
N GLU A 75 1.41 -46.42 -2.20
CA GLU A 75 2.10 -47.73 -2.13
C GLU A 75 3.03 -47.99 -3.33
N GLU A 76 2.68 -47.50 -4.52
CA GLU A 76 3.54 -47.58 -5.71
C GLU A 76 4.81 -46.75 -5.48
N LEU A 77 4.69 -45.54 -4.95
CA LEU A 77 5.84 -44.70 -4.60
C LEU A 77 6.75 -45.36 -3.57
N ARG A 78 6.18 -46.00 -2.54
CA ARG A 78 6.97 -46.72 -1.52
C ARG A 78 7.66 -47.96 -2.08
N ARG A 79 7.05 -48.65 -3.06
CA ARG A 79 7.70 -49.72 -3.80
C ARG A 79 8.87 -49.20 -4.65
N LEU A 80 8.66 -48.12 -5.40
CA LEU A 80 9.72 -47.47 -6.17
C LEU A 80 10.88 -46.98 -5.29
N ALA A 81 10.59 -46.59 -4.03
CA ALA A 81 11.60 -46.21 -3.06
C ALA A 81 12.47 -47.38 -2.60
N ALA A 82 11.95 -48.62 -2.61
CA ALA A 82 12.73 -49.80 -2.24
C ALA A 82 13.79 -50.16 -3.30
N ASP A 83 13.54 -49.81 -4.56
CA ASP A 83 14.35 -50.22 -5.71
C ASP A 83 15.41 -49.18 -6.13
N GLY A 84 15.44 -48.00 -5.49
CA GLY A 84 16.31 -46.90 -5.92
C GLY A 84 16.68 -45.89 -4.84
N THR A 85 17.45 -44.86 -5.22
CA THR A 85 17.84 -43.76 -4.33
C THR A 85 16.97 -42.52 -4.48
N VAL A 86 16.38 -42.32 -5.66
CA VAL A 86 15.53 -41.18 -5.99
C VAL A 86 14.22 -41.68 -6.61
N VAL A 87 13.10 -41.24 -6.05
CA VAL A 87 11.76 -41.56 -6.53
C VAL A 87 11.21 -40.35 -7.29
N ARG A 88 10.78 -40.59 -8.53
CA ARG A 88 10.07 -39.62 -9.36
C ARG A 88 8.63 -40.08 -9.51
N PRO A 89 7.64 -39.38 -8.92
CA PRO A 89 6.24 -39.78 -8.98
C PRO A 89 5.73 -39.82 -10.43
N PRO A 90 5.36 -41.01 -10.96
CA PRO A 90 4.91 -41.12 -12.34
C PRO A 90 3.54 -40.46 -12.52
N GLY A 91 3.41 -39.62 -13.55
CA GLY A 91 2.16 -38.94 -13.89
C GLY A 91 1.73 -37.84 -12.90
N PHE A 92 2.58 -37.48 -11.94
CA PHE A 92 2.34 -36.31 -11.10
C PHE A 92 2.54 -35.03 -11.93
N ALA A 93 1.67 -34.03 -11.74
CA ALA A 93 1.58 -32.89 -12.66
C ALA A 93 2.85 -32.01 -12.71
N ILE A 94 3.64 -32.00 -11.62
CA ILE A 94 4.91 -31.27 -11.53
C ILE A 94 6.03 -32.30 -11.35
N PRO A 95 7.09 -32.31 -12.18
CA PRO A 95 8.18 -33.25 -12.03
C PRO A 95 8.95 -32.96 -10.73
N VAL A 96 8.77 -33.81 -9.72
CA VAL A 96 9.47 -33.70 -8.44
C VAL A 96 10.36 -34.92 -8.20
N ALA A 97 11.50 -34.68 -7.54
CA ALA A 97 12.38 -35.73 -7.08
C ALA A 97 12.29 -35.83 -5.55
N LEU A 98 12.00 -37.03 -5.06
CA LEU A 98 11.97 -37.38 -3.64
C LEU A 98 13.12 -38.34 -3.33
N GLN A 99 13.74 -38.22 -2.15
CA GLN A 99 14.74 -39.20 -1.73
C GLN A 99 14.02 -40.48 -1.30
N ALA A 100 14.57 -41.64 -1.65
CA ALA A 100 13.97 -42.93 -1.29
C ALA A 100 13.76 -43.09 0.21
N ALA A 101 14.72 -42.61 1.03
CA ALA A 101 14.60 -42.62 2.49
C ALA A 101 13.44 -41.77 3.01
N GLU A 102 13.13 -40.64 2.36
CA GLU A 102 11.99 -39.78 2.73
C GLU A 102 10.66 -40.48 2.42
N VAL A 103 10.60 -41.22 1.30
CA VAL A 103 9.37 -41.91 0.86
C VAL A 103 9.11 -43.18 1.65
N ALA A 104 10.15 -43.99 1.92
CA ALA A 104 10.01 -45.30 2.55
C ALA A 104 9.46 -45.20 3.99
N GLY A 105 9.82 -44.16 4.73
CA GLY A 105 9.40 -43.94 6.11
C GLY A 105 8.18 -43.04 6.29
N ALA A 106 7.72 -42.36 5.23
CA ALA A 106 6.64 -41.39 5.33
C ALA A 106 5.26 -42.06 5.36
N SER A 107 4.41 -41.57 6.25
CA SER A 107 2.95 -41.74 6.17
C SER A 107 2.39 -41.05 4.93
N ASP A 108 1.16 -41.39 4.54
CA ASP A 108 0.51 -40.77 3.36
C ASP A 108 0.36 -39.25 3.51
N ALA A 109 0.08 -38.78 4.74
CA ALA A 109 -0.01 -37.35 5.03
C ALA A 109 1.35 -36.65 4.87
N GLU A 110 2.44 -37.28 5.35
CA GLU A 110 3.79 -36.76 5.19
C GLU A 110 4.23 -36.78 3.73
N LEU A 111 3.93 -37.85 2.99
CA LEU A 111 4.25 -37.98 1.57
C LEU A 111 3.53 -36.93 0.73
N ALA A 112 2.24 -36.69 1.00
CA ALA A 112 1.49 -35.61 0.36
C ALA A 112 2.08 -34.23 0.70
N GLY A 113 2.54 -34.04 1.95
CA GLY A 113 3.24 -32.83 2.39
C GLY A 113 4.59 -32.61 1.70
N LEU A 114 5.37 -33.68 1.50
CA LEU A 114 6.64 -33.66 0.78
C LEU A 114 6.44 -33.32 -0.70
N LEU A 115 5.48 -33.99 -1.36
CA LEU A 115 5.12 -33.69 -2.75
C LEU A 115 4.71 -32.24 -2.92
N LEU A 116 3.83 -31.74 -2.04
CA LEU A 116 3.40 -30.34 -2.08
C LEU A 116 4.57 -29.38 -1.90
N THR A 117 5.47 -29.66 -0.95
CA THR A 117 6.63 -28.81 -0.67
C THR A 117 7.57 -28.76 -1.87
N ARG A 118 7.96 -29.93 -2.41
CA ARG A 118 8.86 -30.01 -3.58
C ARG A 118 8.24 -29.42 -4.84
N ALA A 119 6.93 -29.60 -5.03
CA ALA A 119 6.20 -28.99 -6.13
C ALA A 119 6.13 -27.46 -6.00
N THR A 120 5.91 -26.95 -4.77
CA THR A 120 5.96 -25.52 -4.48
C THR A 120 7.34 -24.94 -4.78
N ASP A 121 8.40 -25.62 -4.35
CA ASP A 121 9.78 -25.18 -4.59
C ASP A 121 10.10 -25.18 -6.10
N ALA A 122 9.68 -26.21 -6.83
CA ALA A 122 9.83 -26.26 -8.29
C ALA A 122 9.11 -25.08 -8.97
N VAL A 123 7.88 -24.76 -8.57
CA VAL A 123 7.14 -23.60 -9.11
C VAL A 123 7.78 -22.28 -8.70
N LEU A 124 8.35 -22.16 -7.50
CA LEU A 124 9.08 -20.96 -7.08
C LEU A 124 10.41 -20.78 -7.83
N VAL A 125 11.06 -21.85 -8.27
CA VAL A 125 12.33 -21.76 -9.02
C VAL A 125 12.07 -21.62 -10.51
N GLU A 126 11.28 -22.52 -11.09
CA GLU A 126 11.07 -22.66 -12.53
C GLU A 126 9.86 -21.86 -13.03
N GLY A 127 8.91 -21.55 -12.13
CA GLY A 127 7.74 -20.76 -12.45
C GLY A 127 6.67 -21.60 -13.13
N PRO A 128 5.95 -21.03 -14.10
CA PRO A 128 4.90 -21.75 -14.84
C PRO A 128 5.44 -22.94 -15.65
N ARG A 129 6.74 -22.94 -15.97
CA ARG A 129 7.42 -24.05 -16.65
C ARG A 129 7.47 -25.33 -15.81
N ALA A 130 7.31 -25.25 -14.50
CA ALA A 130 7.23 -26.43 -13.64
C ALA A 130 6.03 -27.33 -13.99
N PHE A 131 4.96 -26.79 -14.58
CA PHE A 131 3.79 -27.55 -15.02
C PHE A 131 3.92 -28.13 -16.43
N ASP A 132 4.91 -27.65 -17.20
CA ASP A 132 5.14 -28.05 -18.57
C ASP A 132 6.65 -27.94 -18.89
N PRO A 133 7.45 -28.91 -18.39
CA PRO A 133 8.89 -28.90 -18.60
C PRO A 133 9.27 -29.04 -20.07
N GLU A 134 8.39 -29.56 -20.91
CA GLU A 134 8.60 -29.72 -22.35
C GLU A 134 8.27 -28.46 -23.15
N GLY A 135 7.59 -27.47 -22.55
CA GLY A 135 7.29 -26.18 -23.14
C GLY A 135 6.29 -26.22 -24.30
N GLN A 136 5.41 -27.23 -24.33
CA GLN A 136 4.40 -27.38 -25.38
C GLN A 136 3.14 -26.52 -25.17
N ALA A 137 2.89 -26.07 -23.95
CA ALA A 137 1.75 -25.25 -23.57
C ALA A 137 2.02 -23.76 -23.86
N THR A 138 1.27 -23.22 -24.81
CA THR A 138 1.22 -21.76 -25.05
C THR A 138 0.10 -21.15 -24.21
N TYR A 139 0.48 -20.39 -23.18
CA TYR A 139 -0.48 -19.69 -22.33
C TYR A 139 -0.84 -18.32 -22.93
N SER A 140 -2.11 -18.10 -23.27
CA SER A 140 -2.59 -16.75 -23.58
C SER A 140 -2.52 -15.87 -22.33
N ARG A 141 -2.00 -14.63 -22.46
CA ARG A 141 -1.87 -13.66 -21.34
C ARG A 141 -3.19 -13.31 -20.65
N PHE A 142 -4.32 -13.52 -21.34
CA PHE A 142 -5.66 -13.27 -20.81
C PHE A 142 -6.39 -14.54 -20.37
N SER A 143 -5.73 -15.71 -20.42
CA SER A 143 -6.27 -16.94 -19.85
C SER A 143 -6.02 -17.01 -18.35
N ARG A 144 -6.79 -17.84 -17.62
CA ARG A 144 -6.56 -18.08 -16.18
C ARG A 144 -5.13 -18.56 -15.90
N ALA A 145 -4.63 -19.46 -16.75
CA ALA A 145 -3.26 -19.97 -16.67
C ALA A 145 -2.21 -18.89 -16.96
N GLY A 146 -2.46 -18.01 -17.93
CA GLY A 146 -1.59 -16.86 -18.21
C GLY A 146 -1.57 -15.82 -17.09
N LEU A 147 -2.71 -15.57 -16.44
CA LEU A 147 -2.79 -14.69 -15.27
C LEU A 147 -2.06 -15.28 -14.07
N LEU A 148 -2.24 -16.59 -13.81
CA LEU A 148 -1.50 -17.30 -12.76
C LEU A 148 0.00 -17.27 -13.04
N ALA A 149 0.39 -17.48 -14.30
CA ALA A 149 1.78 -17.42 -14.72
C ALA A 149 2.40 -16.04 -14.47
N TRP A 150 1.70 -14.99 -14.89
CA TRP A 150 2.10 -13.60 -14.61
C TRP A 150 2.18 -13.33 -13.10
N PHE A 151 1.23 -13.83 -12.32
CA PHE A 151 1.20 -13.64 -10.88
C PHE A 151 2.38 -14.34 -10.18
N ILE A 152 2.68 -15.58 -10.55
CA ILE A 152 3.87 -16.31 -10.05
C ILE A 152 5.14 -15.55 -10.44
N ASP A 153 5.22 -15.04 -11.66
CA ASP A 153 6.36 -14.22 -12.10
C ASP A 153 6.51 -12.95 -11.26
N VAL A 154 5.41 -12.27 -10.94
CA VAL A 154 5.42 -11.09 -10.05
C VAL A 154 5.90 -11.47 -8.64
N LEU A 155 5.37 -12.54 -8.06
CA LEU A 155 5.73 -13.00 -6.72
C LEU A 155 7.20 -13.42 -6.58
N ARG A 156 7.73 -14.07 -7.62
CA ARG A 156 9.12 -14.56 -7.66
C ARG A 156 10.14 -13.46 -7.94
N ASN A 157 9.72 -12.33 -8.47
CA ASN A 157 10.64 -11.32 -8.96
C ASN A 157 11.31 -10.56 -7.80
N GLU A 158 12.47 -11.06 -7.35
CA GLU A 158 13.29 -10.42 -6.31
C GLU A 158 13.64 -8.97 -6.66
N ARG A 159 13.84 -8.70 -7.95
CA ARG A 159 14.12 -7.35 -8.44
C ARG A 159 12.89 -6.47 -8.17
N LEU A 160 11.68 -6.93 -8.45
CA LEU A 160 10.44 -6.22 -8.17
C LEU A 160 10.21 -6.01 -6.67
N HIS A 161 10.47 -7.03 -5.83
CA HIS A 161 10.42 -6.89 -4.37
C HIS A 161 11.38 -5.80 -3.88
N ARG A 162 12.63 -5.82 -4.35
CA ARG A 162 13.64 -4.83 -3.98
C ARG A 162 13.26 -3.43 -4.44
N TRP A 163 12.82 -3.25 -5.69
CA TRP A 163 12.42 -1.94 -6.21
C TRP A 163 11.13 -1.42 -5.58
N SER A 164 10.16 -2.28 -5.27
CA SER A 164 8.96 -1.87 -4.55
C SER A 164 9.29 -1.43 -3.12
N GLY A 165 10.21 -2.11 -2.43
CA GLY A 165 10.73 -1.66 -1.13
C GLY A 165 11.46 -0.30 -1.21
N VAL A 166 12.33 -0.11 -2.21
CA VAL A 166 13.01 1.18 -2.44
C VAL A 166 12.00 2.28 -2.78
N ALA A 167 11.02 1.99 -3.64
CA ALA A 167 9.96 2.93 -4.01
C ALA A 167 9.10 3.29 -2.79
N ALA A 168 8.71 2.32 -1.97
CA ALA A 168 7.96 2.55 -0.74
C ALA A 168 8.73 3.44 0.23
N LEU A 169 10.04 3.18 0.43
CA LEU A 169 10.88 4.03 1.27
C LEU A 169 10.99 5.46 0.71
N ALA A 170 11.27 5.61 -0.58
CA ALA A 170 11.39 6.92 -1.22
C ALA A 170 10.07 7.71 -1.15
N LEU A 171 8.94 7.05 -1.39
CA LEU A 171 7.61 7.64 -1.28
C LEU A 171 7.24 7.98 0.15
N ALA A 172 7.66 7.18 1.14
CA ALA A 172 7.47 7.50 2.56
C ALA A 172 8.26 8.75 2.97
N VAL A 173 9.52 8.87 2.54
CA VAL A 173 10.33 10.08 2.76
C VAL A 173 9.71 11.29 2.07
N LEU A 174 9.26 11.14 0.83
CA LEU A 174 8.58 12.20 0.10
C LEU A 174 7.27 12.62 0.78
N ALA A 175 6.45 11.66 1.22
CA ALA A 175 5.20 11.93 1.95
C ALA A 175 5.48 12.65 3.28
N ALA A 176 6.54 12.27 3.99
CA ALA A 176 6.96 12.97 5.21
C ALA A 176 7.40 14.42 4.92
N ALA A 177 8.20 14.65 3.86
CA ALA A 177 8.62 15.98 3.46
C ALA A 177 7.44 16.86 3.01
N LEU A 178 6.51 16.30 2.23
CA LEU A 178 5.28 16.97 1.83
C LEU A 178 4.37 17.23 3.04
N GLY A 179 4.31 16.32 4.00
CA GLY A 179 3.61 16.50 5.26
C GLY A 179 4.17 17.67 6.07
N ALA A 180 5.50 17.75 6.21
CA ALA A 180 6.16 18.88 6.85
C ALA A 180 5.91 20.21 6.09
N ALA A 181 5.88 20.17 4.75
CA ALA A 181 5.55 21.32 3.93
C ALA A 181 4.08 21.78 4.11
N VAL A 182 3.13 20.86 4.22
CA VAL A 182 1.72 21.16 4.53
C VAL A 182 1.61 21.74 5.95
N ALA A 183 2.27 21.13 6.93
CA ALA A 183 2.21 21.56 8.32
C ALA A 183 2.83 22.95 8.54
N SER A 184 3.95 23.26 7.90
CA SER A 184 4.62 24.57 8.03
C SER A 184 3.83 25.72 7.39
N ARG A 185 3.10 25.44 6.29
CA ARG A 185 2.35 26.46 5.53
C ARG A 185 0.89 26.59 5.93
N ALA A 186 0.31 25.58 6.56
CA ALA A 186 -1.09 25.63 7.00
C ALA A 186 -1.25 26.45 8.29
N ALA A 187 -2.39 27.13 8.40
CA ALA A 187 -2.79 27.82 9.62
C ALA A 187 -2.81 26.85 10.82
N PRO A 188 -2.37 27.26 12.02
CA PRO A 188 -2.18 26.36 13.17
C PRO A 188 -3.38 25.44 13.46
N GLY A 189 -4.60 25.96 13.41
CA GLY A 189 -5.84 25.19 13.66
C GLY A 189 -6.28 24.24 12.52
N ARG A 190 -5.56 24.18 11.40
CA ARG A 190 -5.90 23.36 10.22
C ARG A 190 -4.82 22.36 9.82
N ARG A 191 -3.63 22.40 10.43
CA ARG A 191 -2.46 21.58 10.04
C ARG A 191 -2.78 20.08 10.07
N LEU A 192 -3.27 19.60 11.21
CA LEU A 192 -3.58 18.18 11.41
C LEU A 192 -4.76 17.73 10.55
N ALA A 193 -5.77 18.59 10.36
CA ALA A 193 -6.90 18.28 9.49
C ALA A 193 -6.48 18.12 8.02
N LEU A 194 -5.63 19.00 7.48
CA LEU A 194 -5.17 18.91 6.09
C LEU A 194 -4.30 17.67 5.87
N LEU A 195 -3.40 17.35 6.80
CA LEU A 195 -2.63 16.10 6.76
C LEU A 195 -3.56 14.90 6.77
N GLY A 196 -4.48 14.83 7.75
CA GLY A 196 -5.41 13.72 7.87
C GLY A 196 -6.28 13.53 6.63
N TRP A 197 -6.77 14.61 6.03
CA TRP A 197 -7.51 14.54 4.76
C TRP A 197 -6.67 14.02 3.60
N ALA A 198 -5.40 14.40 3.49
CA ALA A 198 -4.53 13.87 2.46
C ALA A 198 -4.34 12.36 2.59
N PHE A 199 -4.18 11.84 3.82
CA PHE A 199 -4.09 10.40 4.07
C PHE A 199 -5.40 9.67 3.79
N VAL A 200 -6.54 10.21 4.24
CA VAL A 200 -7.87 9.63 3.99
C VAL A 200 -8.16 9.59 2.49
N VAL A 201 -8.04 10.72 1.78
CA VAL A 201 -8.34 10.78 0.34
C VAL A 201 -7.32 9.96 -0.46
N GLY A 202 -6.05 9.95 -0.07
CA GLY A 202 -5.00 9.22 -0.79
C GLY A 202 -5.15 7.70 -0.66
N SER A 203 -5.61 7.20 0.48
CA SER A 203 -5.81 5.76 0.73
C SER A 203 -7.18 5.24 0.26
N THR A 204 -8.19 6.12 0.11
CA THR A 204 -9.57 5.73 -0.25
C THR A 204 -9.64 4.96 -1.58
N PRO A 205 -9.04 5.43 -2.70
CA PRO A 205 -9.09 4.68 -3.96
C PRO A 205 -8.51 3.27 -3.84
N GLY A 206 -7.39 3.13 -3.12
CA GLY A 206 -6.79 1.83 -2.83
C GLY A 206 -7.74 0.93 -2.03
N LEU A 207 -8.30 1.45 -0.94
CA LEU A 207 -9.24 0.70 -0.11
C LEU A 207 -10.46 0.21 -0.90
N VAL A 208 -11.04 1.07 -1.75
CA VAL A 208 -12.17 0.72 -2.61
C VAL A 208 -11.77 -0.33 -3.64
N PHE A 209 -10.63 -0.16 -4.31
CA PHE A 209 -10.14 -1.09 -5.32
C PHE A 209 -9.86 -2.48 -4.72
N PHE A 210 -9.03 -2.56 -3.67
CA PHE A 210 -8.68 -3.82 -3.01
C PHE A 210 -9.92 -4.47 -2.36
N GLY A 211 -10.78 -3.67 -1.72
CA GLY A 211 -12.00 -4.15 -1.09
C GLY A 211 -13.02 -4.70 -2.11
N ALA A 212 -13.22 -4.01 -3.23
CA ALA A 212 -14.16 -4.45 -4.27
C ALA A 212 -13.70 -5.75 -4.94
N ILE A 213 -12.40 -5.90 -5.21
CA ILE A 213 -11.87 -7.12 -5.82
C ILE A 213 -11.95 -8.29 -4.85
N ALA A 214 -11.52 -8.11 -3.59
CA ALA A 214 -11.65 -9.16 -2.57
C ALA A 214 -13.12 -9.62 -2.41
N PHE A 215 -14.07 -8.68 -2.33
CA PHE A 215 -15.50 -8.97 -2.23
C PHE A 215 -16.05 -9.75 -3.43
N TRP A 216 -15.58 -9.43 -4.64
CA TRP A 216 -15.97 -10.13 -5.86
C TRP A 216 -15.38 -11.54 -5.93
N LEU A 217 -14.13 -11.70 -5.53
CA LEU A 217 -13.45 -13.00 -5.51
C LEU A 217 -14.08 -13.94 -4.48
N GLU A 218 -14.42 -13.46 -3.28
CA GLU A 218 -15.15 -14.24 -2.27
C GLU A 218 -16.51 -14.78 -2.77
N ARG A 219 -17.05 -14.24 -3.87
CA ARG A 219 -18.30 -14.68 -4.49
C ARG A 219 -18.10 -15.43 -5.81
N ALA A 220 -16.86 -15.59 -6.26
CA ALA A 220 -16.56 -16.22 -7.53
C ALA A 220 -16.54 -17.76 -7.40
N GLY A 221 -17.42 -18.43 -8.15
CA GLY A 221 -17.38 -19.88 -8.35
C GLY A 221 -18.39 -20.67 -7.52
N HIS A 222 -18.78 -21.83 -8.05
CA HIS A 222 -19.52 -22.88 -7.33
C HIS A 222 -18.74 -24.20 -7.31
N ASP A 223 -17.62 -24.26 -8.04
CA ASP A 223 -16.72 -25.41 -8.04
C ASP A 223 -15.57 -25.22 -7.04
N PRO A 224 -15.11 -26.29 -6.38
CA PRO A 224 -14.07 -26.21 -5.34
C PRO A 224 -12.76 -25.59 -5.81
N PHE A 225 -12.40 -25.73 -7.09
CA PHE A 225 -11.17 -25.18 -7.64
C PHE A 225 -11.24 -23.65 -7.76
N THR A 226 -12.32 -23.12 -8.34
CA THR A 226 -12.53 -21.68 -8.45
C THR A 226 -12.63 -21.02 -7.07
N GLU A 227 -13.32 -21.65 -6.11
CA GLU A 227 -13.41 -21.17 -4.72
C GLU A 227 -12.03 -21.05 -4.07
N LEU A 228 -11.17 -22.05 -4.25
CA LEU A 228 -9.82 -22.04 -3.69
C LEU A 228 -8.93 -20.96 -4.34
N VAL A 229 -8.92 -20.88 -5.67
CA VAL A 229 -8.16 -19.84 -6.40
C VAL A 229 -8.63 -18.45 -6.02
N ALA A 230 -9.95 -18.25 -5.90
CA ALA A 230 -10.53 -16.99 -5.49
C ALA A 230 -10.19 -16.66 -4.03
N GLY A 231 -10.13 -17.65 -3.15
CA GLY A 231 -9.66 -17.50 -1.77
C GLY A 231 -8.20 -17.02 -1.68
N ILE A 232 -7.30 -17.61 -2.46
CA ILE A 232 -5.89 -17.17 -2.52
C ILE A 232 -5.80 -15.73 -3.03
N ALA A 233 -6.50 -15.42 -4.11
CA ALA A 233 -6.52 -14.07 -4.65
C ALA A 233 -7.12 -13.08 -3.63
N ALA A 234 -8.23 -13.43 -2.97
CA ALA A 234 -8.85 -12.62 -1.93
C ALA A 234 -7.88 -12.34 -0.77
N GLU A 235 -7.04 -13.30 -0.37
CA GLU A 235 -5.99 -13.10 0.63
C GLU A 235 -4.99 -12.02 0.21
N VAL A 236 -4.56 -12.02 -1.06
CA VAL A 236 -3.65 -11.01 -1.63
C VAL A 236 -4.28 -9.62 -1.59
N PHE A 237 -5.54 -9.50 -2.04
CA PHE A 237 -6.24 -8.22 -2.02
C PHE A 237 -6.58 -7.77 -0.59
N ALA A 238 -6.77 -8.70 0.35
CA ALA A 238 -6.97 -8.40 1.77
C ALA A 238 -5.75 -7.73 2.41
N ILE A 239 -4.53 -8.12 2.02
CA ILE A 239 -3.29 -7.42 2.43
C ILE A 239 -3.39 -5.94 2.04
N GLY A 240 -3.66 -5.65 0.77
CA GLY A 240 -3.76 -4.28 0.29
C GLY A 240 -4.91 -3.48 0.90
N ARG A 241 -6.05 -4.14 1.15
CA ARG A 241 -7.18 -3.55 1.87
C ARG A 241 -6.77 -3.15 3.30
N ASN A 242 -6.08 -4.03 4.02
CA ASN A 242 -5.68 -3.79 5.40
C ASN A 242 -4.66 -2.65 5.51
N ASP A 243 -3.69 -2.58 4.60
CA ASP A 243 -2.73 -1.48 4.52
C ASP A 243 -3.44 -0.14 4.29
N CYS A 244 -4.34 -0.08 3.29
CA CYS A 244 -5.10 1.13 3.02
C CYS A 244 -6.01 1.53 4.19
N ALA A 245 -6.62 0.55 4.87
CA ALA A 245 -7.44 0.78 6.05
C ALA A 245 -6.62 1.36 7.23
N ALA A 246 -5.40 0.85 7.45
CA ALA A 246 -4.50 1.38 8.48
C ALA A 246 -4.09 2.83 8.20
N ILE A 247 -3.76 3.15 6.94
CA ILE A 247 -3.43 4.52 6.52
C ILE A 247 -4.64 5.45 6.68
N LEU A 248 -5.83 5.00 6.27
CA LEU A 248 -7.08 5.74 6.43
C LEU A 248 -7.38 6.01 7.92
N ALA A 249 -7.25 5.00 8.77
CA ALA A 249 -7.47 5.12 10.20
C ALA A 249 -6.49 6.14 10.83
N GLY A 250 -5.21 6.09 10.45
CA GLY A 250 -4.22 7.08 10.85
C GLY A 250 -4.61 8.50 10.44
N GLY A 251 -5.07 8.69 9.20
CA GLY A 251 -5.60 9.96 8.71
C GLY A 251 -6.83 10.46 9.50
N ALA A 252 -7.76 9.57 9.80
CA ALA A 252 -8.96 9.88 10.58
C ALA A 252 -8.62 10.32 12.02
N VAL A 253 -7.63 9.68 12.65
CA VAL A 253 -7.13 10.08 13.98
C VAL A 253 -6.57 11.50 13.95
N LEU A 254 -5.82 11.89 12.91
CA LEU A 254 -5.31 13.26 12.77
C LEU A 254 -6.44 14.29 12.63
N ILE A 255 -7.49 13.97 11.88
CA ILE A 255 -8.68 14.83 11.76
C ILE A 255 -9.38 14.99 13.11
N ALA A 256 -9.59 13.88 13.83
CA ALA A 256 -10.22 13.88 15.15
C ALA A 256 -9.40 14.69 16.17
N ALA A 257 -8.07 14.51 16.19
CA ALA A 257 -7.17 15.28 17.04
C ALA A 257 -7.23 16.79 16.73
N ASN A 258 -7.27 17.18 15.45
CA ASN A 258 -7.46 18.58 15.07
C ASN A 258 -8.76 19.16 15.62
N ARG A 259 -9.86 18.40 15.55
CA ARG A 259 -11.17 18.82 16.05
C ARG A 259 -11.19 18.93 17.57
N GLY A 260 -10.57 17.99 18.27
CA GLY A 260 -10.43 18.03 19.72
C GLY A 260 -9.63 19.24 20.20
N LEU A 261 -8.51 19.55 19.55
CA LEU A 261 -7.70 20.74 19.86
C LEU A 261 -8.47 22.04 19.58
N ALA A 262 -9.18 22.13 18.46
CA ALA A 262 -9.98 23.31 18.14
C ALA A 262 -11.12 23.53 19.17
N TRP A 263 -11.76 22.45 19.62
CA TRP A 263 -12.79 22.50 20.65
C TRP A 263 -12.23 22.94 22.01
N LEU A 264 -11.05 22.41 22.41
CA LEU A 264 -10.37 22.82 23.64
C LEU A 264 -10.00 24.31 23.61
N ALA A 265 -9.50 24.81 22.47
CA ALA A 265 -9.15 26.21 22.31
C ALA A 265 -10.38 27.14 22.43
N ALA A 266 -11.52 26.75 21.85
CA ALA A 266 -12.78 27.49 21.99
C ALA A 266 -13.24 27.53 23.46
N ARG A 267 -13.19 26.39 24.16
CA ARG A 267 -13.53 26.28 25.59
C ARG A 267 -12.62 27.13 26.49
N SER A 268 -11.33 27.25 26.16
CA SER A 268 -10.42 28.11 26.93
C SER A 268 -10.67 29.60 26.69
N ALA A 269 -11.10 29.99 25.47
CA ALA A 269 -11.41 31.37 25.15
C ALA A 269 -12.67 31.87 25.88
N GLU A 270 -13.70 31.02 26.01
CA GLU A 270 -14.91 31.32 26.79
C GLU A 270 -14.66 31.51 28.30
N ARG A 271 -13.55 30.97 28.82
CA ARG A 271 -13.16 31.06 30.23
C ARG A 271 -12.15 32.16 30.52
N ALA A 272 -11.67 32.87 29.50
CA ALA A 272 -10.81 34.02 29.73
C ALA A 272 -11.64 35.07 30.48
N PRO A 273 -11.17 35.56 31.65
CA PRO A 273 -11.88 36.60 32.37
C PRO A 273 -12.12 37.79 31.43
N GLU A 274 -13.35 38.32 31.47
CA GLU A 274 -13.69 39.52 30.74
C GLU A 274 -12.66 40.59 31.14
N PRO A 275 -11.92 41.19 30.18
CA PRO A 275 -10.90 42.17 30.52
C PRO A 275 -11.56 43.26 31.34
N ASP A 276 -11.09 43.46 32.57
CA ASP A 276 -11.68 44.41 33.49
C ASP A 276 -11.65 45.79 32.82
N PRO A 277 -12.82 46.40 32.53
CA PRO A 277 -12.86 47.68 31.84
C PRO A 277 -12.19 48.80 32.66
N THR A 278 -11.88 48.57 33.94
CA THR A 278 -11.22 49.55 34.81
C THR A 278 -9.69 49.56 34.68
N GLU A 279 -9.03 48.51 34.17
CA GLU A 279 -7.56 48.47 33.98
C GLU A 279 -7.06 49.25 32.74
N GLY A 280 -7.97 49.66 31.84
CA GLY A 280 -7.61 50.31 30.56
C GLY A 280 -7.43 51.83 30.59
N THR A 281 -7.79 52.51 31.69
CA THR A 281 -7.83 53.97 31.74
C THR A 281 -6.64 54.66 32.42
N GLU A 282 -5.79 53.94 33.14
CA GLU A 282 -4.71 54.58 33.92
C GLU A 282 -3.40 54.79 33.16
N TRP A 283 -3.12 54.04 32.09
CA TRP A 283 -1.82 54.10 31.39
C TRP A 283 -1.77 55.06 30.19
N ALA A 284 -2.90 55.69 29.81
CA ALA A 284 -2.96 56.60 28.67
C ALA A 284 -2.74 58.08 29.02
N SER A 285 -2.51 58.44 30.29
CA SER A 285 -2.58 59.86 30.73
C SER A 285 -1.27 60.53 31.19
N GLU A 286 -0.15 59.84 31.39
CA GLU A 286 1.05 60.49 31.97
C GLU A 286 2.24 60.69 31.02
N ALA A 287 2.25 60.11 29.83
CA ALA A 287 3.43 60.18 28.94
C ALA A 287 3.42 61.34 27.91
N ASP A 288 2.27 61.99 27.66
CA ASP A 288 2.16 63.06 26.64
C ASP A 288 2.24 64.50 27.20
N ALA A 289 2.48 64.68 28.51
CA ALA A 289 2.55 66.01 29.12
C ALA A 289 3.97 66.63 29.16
N GLY A 290 4.96 66.02 28.48
CA GLY A 290 6.37 66.28 28.77
C GLY A 290 7.31 66.52 27.59
N TRP A 291 6.87 67.06 26.44
CA TRP A 291 7.78 67.43 25.33
C TRP A 291 7.33 68.71 24.60
N GLU A 292 7.06 69.77 25.36
CA GLU A 292 6.93 71.14 24.83
C GLU A 292 7.99 72.01 25.53
N GLY A 293 9.20 72.04 24.98
CA GLY A 293 10.29 72.85 25.55
C GLY A 293 11.56 72.84 24.70
N ASP A 294 11.85 74.00 24.11
CA ASP A 294 13.14 74.46 23.62
C ASP A 294 13.78 73.78 22.41
N VAL A 295 13.43 74.30 21.22
CA VAL A 295 14.42 74.55 20.17
C VAL A 295 14.36 76.02 19.78
N LEU A 296 14.93 76.86 20.64
CA LEU A 296 15.36 78.22 20.30
C LEU A 296 16.78 78.13 19.71
N ASN A 297 16.87 78.57 18.46
CA ASN A 297 17.83 79.58 18.00
C ASN A 297 19.32 79.36 18.33
N GLU A 298 20.13 79.03 17.32
CA GLU A 298 21.39 79.73 17.10
C GLU A 298 21.82 79.66 15.62
N SER A 299 22.40 80.79 15.21
CA SER A 299 22.78 81.32 13.90
C SER A 299 23.87 80.57 13.14
#